data_AF-A0AA38CP31-F1
#
_entry.id   AF-A0AA38CP31-F1
#
_cell.length_a   1.000
_cell.length_b   1.000
_cell.length_c   1.000
_cell.angle_alpha   90.00
_cell.angle_beta   90.00
_cell.angle_gamma   90.00
#
_symmetry.space_group_name_H-M   'P 1'
#
loop_
_entity.id
_entity.type
_entity.pdbx_description
1 polymer ?
#
loop_
_entity_poly.entity_id
_entity_poly.type
_entity_poly.pdbx_seq_one_letter_code
_entity_poly.pdbx_strand_id
1 'polypeptide(L)'
;SYNERIRPLLDAIDTLRNMGVMKAYNCLVLLLWETSRLEPGRSINDTPITLNVGKSNAPDLTMVDFPSITRVPVHGQPQDIYDQISQVIKQYITPKESIIMNVLSASVDFPTCESIRMSQLVDEKGERTLAVFTKVNKAAEVLFEKVTVDAVNIGLGYVCVRNRIGNESNA
;
A
#
# COMPACT_ATOMS: atom_id res chain seq x y z
N SER A 1 9.66 -15.80 11.22
CA SER A 1 8.75 -16.86 10.72
C SER A 1 7.77 -16.29 9.68
N TYR A 2 7.21 -17.07 8.74
CA TYR A 2 6.14 -16.63 7.82
C TYR A 2 5.00 -15.90 8.56
N ASN A 3 4.69 -16.36 9.78
CA ASN A 3 3.71 -15.76 10.68
C ASN A 3 4.05 -14.33 11.15
N GLU A 4 5.33 -13.92 11.15
CA GLU A 4 5.73 -12.56 11.50
C GLU A 4 5.61 -11.58 10.33
N ARG A 5 5.68 -12.09 9.08
CA ARG A 5 5.50 -11.26 7.88
C ARG A 5 4.04 -10.90 7.64
N ILE A 6 3.11 -11.77 8.03
CA ILE A 6 1.67 -11.58 7.87
C ILE A 6 1.03 -10.83 9.04
N ARG A 7 1.71 -10.69 10.18
CA ARG A 7 1.14 -10.07 11.39
C ARG A 7 0.75 -8.59 11.19
N PRO A 8 1.58 -7.75 10.55
CA PRO A 8 1.21 -6.37 10.24
C PRO A 8 -0.01 -6.26 9.32
N LEU A 9 -0.18 -7.25 8.44
CA LEU A 9 -1.33 -7.37 7.55
C LEU A 9 -2.61 -7.67 8.35
N LEU A 10 -2.55 -8.61 9.29
CA LEU A 10 -3.67 -8.94 10.18
C LEU A 10 -4.07 -7.75 11.08
N ASP A 11 -3.10 -7.01 11.59
CA ASP A 11 -3.36 -5.81 12.40
C ASP A 11 -4.02 -4.69 11.58
N ALA A 12 -3.60 -4.53 10.31
CA ALA A 12 -4.25 -3.60 9.37
C ALA A 12 -5.68 -4.03 9.05
N ILE A 13 -5.93 -5.33 8.87
CA ILE A 13 -7.27 -5.90 8.66
C ILE A 13 -8.16 -5.65 9.89
N ASP A 14 -7.65 -5.88 11.09
CA ASP A 14 -8.41 -5.64 12.33
C ASP A 14 -8.71 -4.14 12.51
N THR A 15 -7.79 -3.27 12.11
CA THR A 15 -8.00 -1.81 12.09
C THR A 15 -9.10 -1.42 11.07
N LEU A 16 -9.04 -1.96 9.84
CA LEU A 16 -10.08 -1.78 8.82
C LEU A 16 -11.45 -2.32 9.28
N ARG A 17 -11.46 -3.42 10.06
CA ARG A 17 -12.69 -3.97 10.66
C ARG A 17 -13.31 -2.96 11.64
N ASN A 18 -12.48 -2.40 12.51
CA ASN A 18 -12.92 -1.44 13.53
C ASN A 18 -13.39 -0.10 12.95
N MET A 19 -12.88 0.28 11.78
CA MET A 19 -13.35 1.46 11.05
C MET A 19 -14.68 1.24 10.30
N GLY A 20 -15.29 0.05 10.39
CA GLY A 20 -16.57 -0.25 9.75
C GLY A 20 -16.48 -0.37 8.21
N VAL A 21 -15.25 -0.43 7.68
CA VAL A 21 -14.94 -0.48 6.26
C VAL A 21 -15.28 -1.86 5.66
N MET A 22 -15.20 -2.93 6.46
CA MET A 22 -15.47 -4.31 6.04
C MET A 22 -16.92 -4.75 6.34
N LYS A 23 -17.92 -3.95 5.98
CA LYS A 23 -19.32 -4.25 6.36
C LYS A 23 -20.09 -5.19 5.44
N ALA A 24 -19.63 -5.50 4.22
CA ALA A 24 -20.29 -6.49 3.38
C ALA A 24 -19.39 -6.93 2.21
N TYR A 25 -19.33 -8.24 1.96
CA TYR A 25 -18.86 -8.96 0.76
C TYR A 25 -17.59 -8.46 0.05
N ASN A 26 -16.54 -9.29 0.07
CA ASN A 26 -15.31 -9.20 -0.73
C ASN A 26 -14.67 -7.81 -0.79
N CYS A 27 -14.02 -7.40 0.30
CA CYS A 27 -13.18 -6.21 0.28
C CYS A 27 -11.84 -6.54 -0.41
N LEU A 28 -11.52 -5.82 -1.48
CA LEU A 28 -10.22 -5.90 -2.16
C LEU A 28 -9.34 -4.76 -1.64
N VAL A 29 -8.33 -5.08 -0.83
CA VAL A 29 -7.38 -4.10 -0.30
C VAL A 29 -6.11 -4.13 -1.15
N LEU A 30 -5.78 -2.98 -1.71
CA LEU A 30 -4.66 -2.83 -2.63
C LEU A 30 -3.54 -2.07 -1.93
N LEU A 31 -2.43 -2.75 -1.68
CA LEU A 31 -1.26 -2.15 -1.05
C LEU A 31 -0.37 -1.56 -2.14
N LEU A 32 -0.34 -0.23 -2.22
CA LEU A 32 0.67 0.48 -2.99
C LEU A 32 1.83 0.76 -2.06
N TRP A 33 2.78 -0.17 -1.99
CA TRP A 33 3.98 -0.04 -1.19
C TRP A 33 5.19 0.39 -2.04
N GLU A 34 5.89 1.42 -1.59
CA GLU A 34 7.16 1.87 -2.20
C GLU A 34 8.35 1.22 -1.46
N THR A 35 8.96 0.18 -2.03
CA THR A 35 10.13 -0.52 -1.45
C THR A 35 11.36 -0.40 -2.35
N SER A 36 12.53 -0.72 -1.80
CA SER A 36 13.81 -0.65 -2.50
C SER A 36 13.81 -1.51 -3.77
N ARG A 37 14.18 -0.83 -4.88
CA ARG A 37 14.52 -1.24 -6.25
C ARG A 37 14.41 -2.74 -6.57
N LEU A 38 13.67 -3.04 -7.64
CA LEU A 38 13.76 -4.30 -8.37
C LEU A 38 15.24 -4.58 -8.77
N GLU A 39 15.71 -5.80 -8.49
CA GLU A 39 17.08 -6.23 -8.82
C GLU A 39 17.33 -6.27 -10.34
N PRO A 40 18.56 -5.98 -10.81
CA PRO A 40 18.94 -6.05 -12.23
C PRO A 40 18.60 -7.40 -12.87
N GLY A 41 17.98 -7.37 -14.07
CA GLY A 41 17.77 -8.55 -14.91
C GLY A 41 16.48 -9.35 -14.67
N ARG A 42 15.55 -8.85 -13.83
CA ARG A 42 14.18 -9.41 -13.73
C ARG A 42 13.20 -8.62 -14.61
N SER A 43 12.56 -9.31 -15.55
CA SER A 43 11.35 -8.82 -16.21
C SER A 43 10.15 -8.95 -15.26
N ILE A 44 9.15 -8.08 -15.47
CA ILE A 44 7.86 -8.22 -14.79
C ILE A 44 7.06 -9.27 -15.53
N ASN A 45 6.46 -10.17 -14.76
CA ASN A 45 5.49 -11.13 -15.27
C ASN A 45 4.13 -10.71 -14.71
N ASP A 46 3.17 -10.52 -15.61
CA ASP A 46 1.81 -10.10 -15.26
C ASP A 46 0.98 -11.23 -14.63
N THR A 47 1.54 -12.44 -14.53
CA THR A 47 0.90 -13.58 -13.87
C THR A 47 0.96 -13.40 -12.35
N PRO A 48 -0.19 -13.20 -11.66
CA PRO A 48 -0.19 -13.00 -10.23
C PRO A 48 0.15 -14.29 -9.48
N ILE A 49 0.91 -14.17 -8.40
CA ILE A 49 1.08 -15.27 -7.43
C ILE A 49 -0.12 -15.24 -6.48
N THR A 50 -0.98 -16.25 -6.56
CA THR A 50 -2.19 -16.34 -5.72
C THR A 50 -1.93 -17.24 -4.52
N LEU A 51 -2.24 -16.74 -3.32
CA LEU A 51 -2.14 -17.46 -2.07
C LEU A 51 -3.51 -17.46 -1.39
N ASN A 52 -4.08 -18.66 -1.19
CA ASN A 52 -5.35 -18.83 -0.49
C ASN A 52 -5.10 -19.26 0.96
N VAL A 53 -5.53 -18.43 1.92
CA VAL A 53 -5.42 -18.72 3.35
C VAL A 53 -6.81 -18.78 3.97
N GLY A 54 -7.20 -19.95 4.46
CA GLY A 54 -8.48 -20.15 5.16
C GLY A 54 -8.29 -20.12 6.68
N LYS A 55 -9.16 -19.39 7.39
CA LYS A 55 -9.22 -19.40 8.86
C LYS A 55 -10.68 -19.29 9.31
N SER A 56 -11.08 -20.10 10.29
CA SER A 56 -12.41 -19.97 10.90
C SER A 56 -12.56 -18.60 11.57
N ASN A 57 -13.72 -17.98 11.40
CA ASN A 57 -14.06 -16.64 11.91
C ASN A 57 -13.24 -15.47 11.33
N ALA A 58 -12.60 -15.63 10.16
CA ALA A 58 -12.02 -14.53 9.41
C ALA A 58 -13.01 -14.04 8.33
N PRO A 59 -13.05 -12.73 8.00
CA PRO A 59 -13.82 -12.23 6.88
C PRO A 59 -13.17 -12.63 5.55
N ASP A 60 -13.99 -12.77 4.51
CA ASP A 60 -13.51 -12.94 3.14
C ASP A 60 -12.86 -11.64 2.68
N LEU A 61 -11.54 -11.71 2.46
CA LEU A 61 -10.72 -10.58 2.08
C LEU A 61 -9.73 -10.99 0.99
N THR A 62 -9.64 -10.17 -0.05
CA THR A 62 -8.61 -10.29 -1.07
C THR A 62 -7.62 -9.16 -0.89
N MET A 63 -6.33 -9.49 -0.82
CA MET A 63 -5.26 -8.50 -0.77
C MET A 63 -4.36 -8.69 -1.96
N VAL A 64 -4.02 -7.58 -2.61
CA VAL A 64 -3.09 -7.59 -3.74
C VAL A 64 -1.95 -6.64 -3.40
N ASP A 65 -0.73 -7.16 -3.57
CA ASP A 65 0.51 -6.42 -3.46
C ASP A 65 1.09 -6.23 -4.87
N PHE A 66 1.78 -5.11 -5.07
CA PHE A 66 2.34 -4.72 -6.36
C PHE A 66 3.85 -4.54 -6.27
N PRO A 67 4.59 -4.78 -7.37
CA PRO A 67 5.98 -4.39 -7.44
C PRO A 67 6.13 -2.87 -7.24
N SER A 68 7.24 -2.45 -6.64
CA SER A 68 7.51 -1.04 -6.39
C SER A 68 7.48 -0.24 -7.70
N ILE A 69 6.82 0.91 -7.66
CA ILE A 69 6.75 1.80 -8.80
C ILE A 69 8.10 2.53 -8.91
N THR A 70 8.78 2.42 -10.06
CA THR A 70 9.99 3.21 -10.36
C THR A 70 9.85 3.87 -11.72
N ARG A 71 10.11 5.18 -11.78
CA ARG A 71 10.13 5.93 -13.04
C ARG A 71 11.41 5.73 -13.83
N VAL A 72 12.49 5.33 -13.16
CA VAL A 72 13.80 5.16 -13.78
C VAL A 72 14.11 3.68 -13.88
N PRO A 73 14.27 3.13 -15.09
CA PRO A 73 14.73 1.77 -15.26
C PRO A 73 16.16 1.65 -14.74
N VAL A 74 16.42 0.66 -13.88
CA VAL A 74 17.79 0.30 -13.51
C VAL A 74 18.35 -0.70 -14.53
N HIS A 75 19.68 -0.84 -14.60
CA HIS A 75 20.33 -1.72 -15.58
C HIS A 75 19.68 -3.11 -15.65
N GLY A 76 19.33 -3.54 -16.87
CA GLY A 76 18.67 -4.83 -17.13
C GLY A 76 17.14 -4.79 -17.11
N GLN A 77 16.50 -3.63 -16.90
CA GLN A 77 15.05 -3.47 -17.04
C GLN A 77 14.65 -2.90 -18.41
N PRO A 78 13.44 -3.24 -18.91
CA PRO A 78 12.82 -2.57 -20.04
C PRO A 78 12.68 -1.06 -19.81
N GLN A 79 12.76 -0.26 -20.89
CA GLN A 79 12.58 1.20 -20.81
C GLN A 79 11.14 1.59 -20.42
N ASP A 80 10.18 0.75 -20.75
CA ASP A 80 8.75 0.87 -20.49
C ASP A 80 8.31 0.19 -19.18
N ILE A 81 9.26 -0.17 -18.30
CA ILE A 81 8.97 -0.86 -17.03
C ILE A 81 7.95 -0.11 -16.17
N TYR A 82 8.04 1.23 -16.19
CA TYR A 82 7.13 2.10 -15.47
C TYR A 82 5.70 1.95 -16.00
N ASP A 83 5.51 1.93 -17.31
CA ASP A 83 4.20 1.81 -17.95
C ASP A 83 3.60 0.43 -17.71
N GLN A 84 4.41 -0.64 -17.78
CA GLN A 84 3.98 -2.00 -17.47
C GLN A 84 3.45 -2.10 -16.02
N ILE A 85 4.23 -1.65 -15.03
CA ILE A 85 3.80 -1.65 -13.61
C ILE A 85 2.52 -0.83 -13.44
N SER A 86 2.49 0.37 -14.03
CA SER A 86 1.36 1.28 -13.91
C SER A 86 0.09 0.69 -14.50
N GLN A 87 0.18 -0.02 -15.62
CA GLN A 87 -0.95 -0.69 -16.25
C GLN A 87 -1.49 -1.82 -15.38
N VAL A 88 -0.61 -2.66 -14.84
CA VAL A 88 -1.00 -3.74 -13.91
C VAL A 88 -1.71 -3.15 -12.71
N ILE A 89 -1.13 -2.15 -12.02
CA ILE A 89 -1.75 -1.51 -10.85
C ILE A 89 -3.13 -0.94 -11.19
N LYS A 90 -3.24 -0.19 -12.31
CA LYS A 90 -4.50 0.42 -12.75
C LYS A 90 -5.62 -0.59 -12.94
N GLN A 91 -5.33 -1.81 -13.41
CA GLN A 91 -6.35 -2.86 -13.56
C GLN A 91 -7.02 -3.20 -12.22
N TYR A 92 -6.27 -3.15 -11.11
CA TYR A 92 -6.80 -3.46 -9.79
C TYR A 92 -7.40 -2.25 -9.08
N ILE A 93 -6.82 -1.04 -9.22
CA ILE A 93 -7.30 0.16 -8.51
C ILE A 93 -8.47 0.87 -9.20
N THR A 94 -8.75 0.58 -10.47
CA THR A 94 -9.86 1.22 -11.23
C THR A 94 -11.26 0.78 -10.76
N PRO A 95 -11.55 -0.50 -10.47
CA PRO A 95 -12.82 -0.93 -9.90
C PRO A 95 -13.19 -0.18 -8.62
N LYS A 96 -14.44 0.27 -8.50
CA LYS A 96 -14.91 1.10 -7.38
C LYS A 96 -15.04 0.33 -6.07
N GLU A 97 -15.12 -0.99 -6.16
CA GLU A 97 -15.21 -1.93 -5.05
C GLU A 97 -13.86 -2.13 -4.34
N SER A 98 -12.76 -1.62 -4.92
CA SER A 98 -11.42 -1.72 -4.36
C SER A 98 -11.11 -0.57 -3.40
N ILE A 99 -10.45 -0.90 -2.29
CA ILE A 99 -9.90 0.08 -1.35
C ILE A 99 -8.42 0.25 -1.65
N ILE A 100 -8.02 1.49 -1.88
CA ILE A 100 -6.65 1.85 -2.18
C ILE A 100 -5.95 2.21 -0.89
N MET A 101 -4.89 1.47 -0.55
CA MET A 101 -4.08 1.73 0.63
C MET A 101 -2.68 2.18 0.18
N ASN A 102 -2.43 3.48 0.28
CA ASN A 102 -1.13 4.07 0.01
C ASN A 102 -0.22 3.89 1.22
N VAL A 103 0.82 3.05 1.11
CA VAL A 103 1.74 2.83 2.22
C VAL A 103 3.02 3.64 2.02
N LEU A 104 3.25 4.58 2.92
CA LEU A 104 4.21 5.66 2.76
C LEU A 104 5.17 5.71 3.96
N SER A 105 6.38 6.21 3.75
CA SER A 105 7.28 6.54 4.86
C SER A 105 6.95 7.92 5.39
N ALA A 106 6.84 8.08 6.71
CA ALA A 106 6.59 9.37 7.36
C ALA A 106 7.64 10.44 7.01
N SER A 107 8.85 10.03 6.62
CA SER A 107 9.94 10.91 6.22
C SER A 107 9.85 11.44 4.78
N VAL A 108 8.94 10.89 3.96
CA VAL A 108 8.84 11.23 2.54
C VAL A 108 7.82 12.33 2.33
N ASP A 109 8.04 13.15 1.30
CA ASP A 109 7.06 14.11 0.84
C ASP A 109 5.96 13.43 0.00
N PHE A 110 4.94 12.93 0.69
CA PHE A 110 3.92 12.07 0.08
C PHE A 110 3.09 12.68 -1.06
N PRO A 111 2.88 14.01 -1.18
CA PRO A 111 2.22 14.56 -2.39
C PRO A 111 3.00 14.26 -3.68
N THR A 112 4.31 14.00 -3.57
CA THR A 112 5.17 13.63 -4.71
C THR A 112 5.22 12.13 -4.99
N CYS A 113 4.67 11.30 -4.10
CA CYS A 113 4.70 9.85 -4.23
C CYS A 113 3.84 9.39 -5.41
N GLU A 114 4.36 8.42 -6.15
CA GLU A 114 3.69 7.91 -7.34
C GLU A 114 2.41 7.15 -7.00
N SER A 115 2.39 6.44 -5.86
CA SER A 115 1.21 5.75 -5.34
C SER A 115 0.04 6.70 -5.11
N ILE A 116 0.30 7.86 -4.47
CA ILE A 116 -0.67 8.92 -4.26
C ILE A 116 -1.20 9.45 -5.59
N ARG A 117 -0.30 9.78 -6.52
CA ARG A 117 -0.69 10.24 -7.86
C ARG A 117 -1.58 9.24 -8.59
N MET A 118 -1.23 7.95 -8.56
CA MET A 118 -2.05 6.90 -9.17
C MET A 118 -3.43 6.77 -8.52
N SER A 119 -3.49 6.87 -7.19
CA SER A 119 -4.78 6.80 -6.47
C SER A 119 -5.70 7.96 -6.82
N GLN A 120 -5.19 9.19 -6.89
CA GLN A 120 -5.97 10.37 -7.27
C GLN A 120 -6.50 10.32 -8.71
N LEU A 121 -5.79 9.65 -9.62
CA LEU A 121 -6.27 9.47 -11.01
C LEU A 121 -7.53 8.60 -11.11
N VAL A 122 -7.79 7.73 -10.12
CA VAL A 122 -8.93 6.80 -10.12
C VAL A 122 -9.91 7.03 -8.96
N ASP A 123 -9.55 7.89 -8.01
CA ASP A 123 -10.30 8.25 -6.81
C ASP A 123 -9.97 9.69 -6.36
N GLU A 124 -10.28 10.67 -7.21
CA GLU A 124 -10.01 12.10 -6.98
C GLU A 124 -10.59 12.63 -5.65
N LYS A 125 -11.74 12.07 -5.24
CA LYS A 125 -12.42 12.44 -3.99
C LYS A 125 -11.89 11.72 -2.75
N GLY A 126 -11.05 10.70 -2.94
CA GLY A 126 -10.50 9.89 -1.85
C GLY A 126 -11.55 9.02 -1.13
N GLU A 127 -12.71 8.76 -1.74
CA GLU A 127 -13.85 8.07 -1.10
C GLU A 127 -13.50 6.63 -0.68
N ARG A 128 -12.49 6.05 -1.29
CA ARG A 128 -12.01 4.68 -1.06
C ARG A 128 -10.48 4.61 -0.92
N THR A 129 -9.84 5.73 -0.62
CA THR A 129 -8.38 5.84 -0.47
C THR A 129 -8.00 6.10 0.98
N LEU A 130 -7.10 5.26 1.50
CA LEU A 130 -6.50 5.33 2.82
C LEU A 130 -5.00 5.57 2.68
N ALA A 131 -4.43 6.43 3.53
CA ALA A 131 -2.97 6.61 3.62
C ALA A 131 -2.43 6.01 4.92
N VAL A 132 -1.46 5.11 4.79
CA VAL A 132 -0.80 4.42 5.90
C VAL A 132 0.65 4.86 5.99
N PHE A 133 1.01 5.54 7.07
CA PHE A 133 2.38 6.01 7.31
C PHE A 133 3.17 5.05 8.18
N THR A 134 4.35 4.70 7.71
CA THR A 134 5.33 3.84 8.37
C THR A 134 6.55 4.66 8.81
N LYS A 135 7.42 4.07 9.65
CA LYS A 135 8.66 4.73 10.15
C LYS A 135 8.40 6.07 10.85
N VAL A 136 7.23 6.23 11.46
CA VAL A 136 6.76 7.47 12.10
C VAL A 136 7.71 7.95 13.20
N ASN A 137 8.41 7.03 13.86
CA ASN A 137 9.42 7.34 14.87
C ASN A 137 10.58 8.21 14.39
N LYS A 138 10.78 8.34 13.06
CA LYS A 138 11.85 9.17 12.47
C LYS A 138 11.39 10.56 12.05
N ALA A 139 10.08 10.80 11.93
CA ALA A 139 9.55 12.01 11.29
C ALA A 139 8.13 12.38 11.76
N ALA A 140 7.84 12.19 13.05
CA ALA A 140 6.49 12.36 13.59
C ALA A 140 5.96 13.80 13.47
N GLU A 141 6.78 14.80 13.82
CA GLU A 141 6.39 16.23 13.75
C GLU A 141 6.11 16.67 12.31
N VAL A 142 7.02 16.34 11.39
CA VAL A 142 6.87 16.64 9.96
C VAL A 142 5.62 15.98 9.38
N LEU A 143 5.31 14.75 9.78
CA LEU A 143 4.12 14.06 9.33
C LEU A 143 2.84 14.74 9.85
N PHE A 144 2.83 15.16 11.11
CA PHE A 144 1.67 15.80 11.74
C PHE A 144 1.25 17.07 11.00
N GLU A 145 2.21 17.94 10.66
CA GLU A 145 1.94 19.16 9.90
C GLU A 145 1.31 18.84 8.54
N LYS A 146 1.88 17.88 7.81
CA LYS A 146 1.41 17.53 6.46
C LYS A 146 0.03 16.86 6.45
N VAL A 147 -0.25 16.02 7.44
CA VAL A 147 -1.56 15.38 7.61
C VAL A 147 -2.63 16.40 7.97
N THR A 148 -2.29 17.40 8.79
CA THR A 148 -3.22 18.46 9.18
C THR A 148 -3.66 19.34 8.01
N VAL A 149 -2.79 19.49 7.00
CA VAL A 149 -3.08 20.28 5.79
C VAL A 149 -3.95 19.52 4.79
N ASP A 150 -4.08 18.19 4.91
CA ASP A 150 -4.82 17.31 3.97
C ASP A 150 -4.57 17.64 2.49
N ALA A 151 -3.28 17.77 2.13
CA ALA A 151 -2.88 18.26 0.81
C ALA A 151 -3.29 17.34 -0.38
N VAL A 152 -3.82 16.14 -0.11
CA VAL A 152 -4.09 15.10 -1.13
C VAL A 152 -5.48 14.48 -1.03
N ASN A 153 -6.38 15.04 -0.22
CA ASN A 153 -7.78 14.65 -0.11
C ASN A 153 -7.96 13.14 0.14
N ILE A 154 -7.49 12.67 1.29
CA ILE A 154 -7.56 11.25 1.66
C ILE A 154 -8.84 11.01 2.46
N GLY A 155 -9.93 10.65 1.76
CA GLY A 155 -11.28 10.59 2.35
C GLY A 155 -11.47 9.51 3.43
N LEU A 156 -10.75 8.38 3.38
CA LEU A 156 -10.75 7.40 4.48
C LEU A 156 -9.79 7.79 5.63
N GLY A 157 -9.03 8.87 5.45
CA GLY A 157 -8.10 9.41 6.44
C GLY A 157 -6.72 8.75 6.47
N TYR A 158 -6.04 8.95 7.60
CA TYR A 158 -4.63 8.63 7.78
C TYR A 158 -4.43 7.68 8.95
N VAL A 159 -3.63 6.63 8.74
CA VAL A 159 -3.26 5.67 9.79
C VAL A 159 -1.74 5.66 9.95
N CYS A 160 -1.26 5.81 11.18
CA CYS A 160 0.15 5.75 11.51
C CYS A 160 0.50 4.38 12.10
N VAL A 161 1.50 3.70 11.54
CA VAL A 161 1.96 2.38 11.99
C VAL A 161 3.47 2.44 12.30
N ARG A 162 3.84 1.90 13.45
CA ARG A 162 5.25 1.65 13.80
C ARG A 162 5.55 0.18 13.60
N ASN A 163 6.35 -0.13 12.58
CA ASN A 163 6.87 -1.48 12.39
C ASN A 163 8.01 -1.78 13.37
N ARG A 164 8.20 -3.07 13.67
CA ARG A 164 9.31 -3.60 14.48
C ARG A 164 10.65 -3.17 13.86
N ILE A 165 11.53 -2.59 14.66
CA ILE A 165 12.89 -2.22 14.23
C ILE A 165 13.87 -3.36 14.50
N GLY A 166 15.02 -3.38 13.81
CA GLY A 166 15.97 -4.51 13.85
C GLY A 166 16.39 -4.97 15.26
N ASN A 167 16.49 -4.05 16.23
CA ASN A 167 16.81 -4.39 17.62
C ASN A 167 15.65 -5.06 18.38
N GLU A 168 14.42 -4.85 17.93
CA GLU A 168 13.23 -5.44 18.53
C GLU A 168 12.92 -6.80 17.93
N SER A 169 13.41 -7.13 16.72
CA SER A 169 13.12 -8.34 15.93
C SER A 169 13.51 -9.69 16.54
N ASN A 170 14.35 -9.69 17.59
CA ASN A 170 14.92 -10.89 18.20
C ASN A 170 14.41 -11.17 19.63
N ALA A 171 13.29 -10.54 20.03
CA ALA A 171 12.62 -10.79 21.32
C ALA A 171 11.42 -11.74 21.18
#